data_AF-A0A3S4CYN6-F1
#
_entry.id   AF-A0A3S4CYN6-F1
#
_cell.length_a   1.000
_cell.length_b   1.000
_cell.length_c   1.000
_cell.angle_alpha   90.00
_cell.angle_beta   90.00
_cell.angle_gamma   90.00
#
_symmetry.space_group_name_H-M   'P 1'
#
loop_
_entity.id
_entity.type
_entity.pdbx_description
1 polymer ?
#
loop_
_entity_poly.entity_id
_entity_poly.type
_entity_poly.pdbx_seq_one_letter_code
_entity_poly.pdbx_strand_id
1 'polypeptide(L)'
;MGFSMMAARTLMNVAAMVATVAALHTFFGWLSGNDSYLYWFMCLFAWRYLRFFVNLVAFWCYSPAPPPKDREPTYMPSRDVTAVIPTVDPEGAAFRGCLEACAQNEPAKIVVVTAGDELYAAALAAVKEFEERFPLTQFVVSRTQEVSKRKQVALAVPHIETDITVLLDDHVFWGPRFLQSVLYAFEDSEVGLVGTNKQVRCPNGLGLWVRIWNMLGATYLCRHNFEIRATNTVDRGVFVVSGRTCAIRTEILRHPEFLPGYTNEKFFFGLFGPLNADDDNYVTRFVVRHGWHIKIQYTDDATMETILGVEHPPATKFLAQCRRWARTTWRSNVCSLVTDRTVWRRQPYCVYAVYLTSLTNFAAIIDPLLVYLFSRSSACVSGAALGGLVSWILLTKVVKVFDHFRRHPRNIVLFPAYVAFAYFHSFLKLWALLTFWDCTWNGRKLEQIKVDRGRSKQAEKEAQADAHPHTPALRALRARIAHLCGQHSSHVRSYQQPIIDELQRLDGSFAALRREQRVMADNHETIRAALGRVVAQADDAAAGQNAALSSDDAELVEAIARVTAAVGGAENRWRGYMRRVMMGAGVGQNGEAC
;
A
#
# COMPACT_ATOMS: atom_id res chain seq x y z
N MET A 1 11.64 -33.81 -3.26
CA MET A 1 11.50 -33.40 -4.68
C MET A 1 10.84 -32.02 -4.87
N GLY A 2 9.74 -31.68 -4.17
CA GLY A 2 9.02 -30.41 -4.37
C GLY A 2 9.87 -29.13 -4.21
N PHE A 3 10.63 -28.98 -3.11
CA PHE A 3 11.40 -27.76 -2.83
C PHE A 3 12.46 -27.44 -3.90
N SER A 4 13.15 -28.45 -4.43
CA SER A 4 14.15 -28.31 -5.50
C SER A 4 13.52 -27.81 -6.80
N MET A 5 12.34 -28.31 -7.16
CA MET A 5 11.61 -27.87 -8.34
C MET A 5 11.06 -26.43 -8.19
N MET A 6 10.68 -26.02 -6.97
CA MET A 6 10.25 -24.64 -6.70
C MET A 6 11.39 -23.64 -6.83
N ALA A 7 12.56 -23.95 -6.26
CA ALA A 7 13.75 -23.11 -6.36
C ALA A 7 14.22 -22.98 -7.82
N ALA A 8 14.22 -24.09 -8.57
CA ALA A 8 14.59 -24.10 -9.99
C ALA A 8 13.70 -23.17 -10.82
N ARG A 9 12.37 -23.20 -10.66
CA ARG A 9 11.46 -22.29 -11.39
C ARG A 9 11.69 -20.82 -11.07
N THR A 10 11.93 -20.49 -9.80
CA THR A 10 12.28 -19.12 -9.41
C THR A 10 13.58 -18.67 -10.10
N LEU A 11 14.63 -19.51 -10.06
CA LEU A 11 15.91 -19.20 -10.70
C LEU A 11 15.77 -19.04 -12.22
N MET A 12 15.00 -19.90 -12.89
CA MET A 12 14.73 -19.78 -14.33
C MET A 12 14.03 -18.48 -14.67
N ASN A 13 12.98 -18.10 -13.93
CA ASN A 13 12.26 -16.84 -14.18
C ASN A 13 13.16 -15.62 -13.96
N VAL A 14 13.94 -15.63 -12.87
CA VAL A 14 14.89 -14.54 -12.57
C VAL A 14 15.97 -14.48 -13.66
N ALA A 15 16.52 -15.62 -14.08
CA ALA A 15 17.50 -15.69 -15.17
C ALA A 15 16.90 -15.17 -16.49
N ALA A 16 15.66 -15.52 -16.82
CA ALA A 16 14.96 -15.00 -18.00
C ALA A 16 14.77 -13.48 -17.93
N MET A 17 14.42 -12.93 -16.77
CA MET A 17 14.34 -11.48 -16.56
C MET A 17 15.69 -10.80 -16.74
N VAL A 18 16.76 -11.35 -16.14
CA VAL A 18 18.12 -10.84 -16.29
C VAL A 18 18.59 -10.89 -17.74
N ALA A 19 18.36 -12.00 -18.44
CA ALA A 19 18.68 -12.15 -19.85
C ALA A 19 17.91 -11.14 -20.72
N THR A 20 16.63 -10.89 -20.40
CA THR A 20 15.83 -9.87 -21.10
C THR A 20 16.41 -8.47 -20.90
N VAL A 21 16.80 -8.12 -19.66
CA VAL A 21 17.42 -6.82 -19.36
C VAL A 21 18.78 -6.69 -20.07
N ALA A 22 19.60 -7.75 -20.07
CA ALA A 22 20.88 -7.77 -20.78
C ALA A 22 20.69 -7.59 -22.29
N ALA A 23 19.72 -8.29 -22.89
CA ALA A 23 19.39 -8.13 -24.31
C ALA A 23 18.94 -6.71 -24.64
N LEU A 24 18.06 -6.12 -23.82
CA LEU A 24 17.63 -4.73 -23.97
C LEU A 24 18.81 -3.75 -23.83
N HIS A 25 19.70 -3.97 -22.86
CA HIS A 25 20.91 -3.17 -22.68
C HIS A 25 21.79 -3.21 -23.93
N THR A 26 22.09 -4.41 -24.46
CA THR A 26 22.90 -4.56 -25.67
C THR A 26 22.23 -3.92 -26.89
N PHE A 27 20.92 -4.10 -27.04
CA PHE A 27 20.15 -3.55 -28.15
C PHE A 27 20.09 -2.03 -28.11
N PHE A 28 19.82 -1.44 -26.93
CA PHE A 28 19.80 -0.01 -26.74
C PHE A 28 21.18 0.62 -26.87
N GLY A 29 22.24 -0.03 -26.38
CA GLY A 29 23.62 0.44 -26.56
C GLY A 29 24.01 0.49 -28.04
N TRP A 30 23.64 -0.54 -28.82
CA TRP A 30 23.83 -0.54 -30.26
C TRP A 30 23.04 0.58 -30.95
N LEU A 31 21.75 0.73 -30.62
CA LEU A 31 20.86 1.71 -31.26
C LEU A 31 21.24 3.16 -30.91
N SER A 32 21.77 3.41 -29.71
CA SER A 32 22.20 4.75 -29.29
C SER A 32 23.57 5.16 -29.83
N GLY A 33 24.40 4.20 -30.27
CA GLY A 33 25.80 4.46 -30.55
C GLY A 33 26.48 5.15 -29.35
N ASN A 34 27.11 6.30 -29.59
CA ASN A 34 27.78 7.10 -28.55
C ASN A 34 26.87 8.11 -27.82
N ASP A 35 25.58 8.16 -28.14
CA ASP A 35 24.63 9.08 -27.51
C ASP A 35 24.10 8.53 -26.17
N SER A 36 24.72 8.97 -25.07
CA SER A 36 24.33 8.55 -23.73
C SER A 36 22.94 9.01 -23.33
N TYR A 37 22.46 10.16 -23.81
CA TYR A 37 21.11 10.65 -23.50
C TYR A 37 20.05 9.79 -24.19
N LEU A 38 20.28 9.41 -25.44
CA LEU A 38 19.40 8.50 -26.18
C LEU A 38 19.33 7.12 -25.51
N TYR A 39 20.47 6.58 -25.07
CA TYR A 39 20.53 5.30 -24.35
C TYR A 39 19.64 5.31 -23.09
N TRP A 40 19.82 6.32 -22.23
CA TRP A 40 19.04 6.41 -20.98
C TRP A 40 17.57 6.74 -21.24
N PHE A 41 17.27 7.55 -22.26
CA PHE A 41 15.91 7.77 -22.72
C PHE A 41 15.23 6.46 -23.10
N MET A 42 15.87 5.62 -23.93
CA MET A 42 15.32 4.33 -24.36
C MET A 42 15.12 3.37 -23.19
N CYS A 43 16.09 3.29 -22.26
CA CYS A 43 15.97 2.49 -21.05
C CYS A 43 14.74 2.90 -20.22
N LEU A 44 14.58 4.20 -19.97
CA LEU A 44 13.48 4.74 -19.17
C LEU A 44 12.14 4.63 -19.90
N PHE A 45 12.14 4.85 -21.22
CA PHE A 45 10.97 4.72 -22.07
C PHE A 45 10.47 3.28 -22.09
N ALA A 46 11.37 2.31 -22.27
CA ALA A 46 11.05 0.89 -22.22
C ALA A 46 10.55 0.47 -20.84
N TRP A 47 11.26 0.85 -19.76
CA TRP A 47 10.84 0.58 -18.37
C TRP A 47 9.39 1.02 -18.13
N ARG A 48 9.02 2.20 -18.65
CA ARG A 48 7.70 2.80 -18.47
C ARG A 48 6.62 2.22 -19.40
N TYR A 49 6.92 2.10 -20.70
CA TYR A 49 5.91 1.89 -21.74
C TYR A 49 5.85 0.46 -22.28
N LEU A 50 6.86 -0.40 -22.10
CA LEU A 50 6.76 -1.81 -22.51
C LEU A 50 5.57 -2.48 -21.81
N ARG A 51 5.45 -2.32 -20.49
CA ARG A 51 4.27 -2.77 -19.73
C ARG A 51 2.96 -2.13 -20.19
N PHE A 52 2.98 -0.91 -20.74
CA PHE A 52 1.76 -0.25 -21.21
C PHE A 52 1.21 -0.99 -22.43
N PHE A 53 2.05 -1.31 -23.40
CA PHE A 53 1.67 -2.07 -24.58
C PHE A 53 1.23 -3.50 -24.22
N VAL A 54 2.03 -4.20 -23.42
CA VAL A 54 1.69 -5.57 -23.00
C VAL A 54 0.38 -5.57 -22.21
N ASN A 55 0.18 -4.63 -21.28
CA ASN A 55 -1.08 -4.55 -20.54
C ASN A 55 -2.27 -4.18 -21.43
N LEU A 56 -2.07 -3.33 -22.45
CA LEU A 56 -3.14 -2.98 -23.36
C LEU A 56 -3.60 -4.21 -24.16
N VAL A 57 -2.67 -4.97 -24.73
CA VAL A 57 -2.99 -6.23 -25.43
C VAL A 57 -3.64 -7.22 -24.48
N ALA A 58 -3.05 -7.43 -23.29
CA ALA A 58 -3.58 -8.35 -22.29
C ALA A 58 -4.96 -7.97 -21.74
N PHE A 59 -5.28 -6.67 -21.69
CA PHE A 59 -6.60 -6.18 -21.35
C PHE A 59 -7.64 -6.64 -22.38
N TRP A 60 -7.34 -6.53 -23.68
CA TRP A 60 -8.23 -6.97 -24.76
C TRP A 60 -8.30 -8.49 -24.92
N CYS A 61 -7.22 -9.21 -24.64
CA CYS A 61 -7.19 -10.68 -24.67
C CYS A 61 -7.82 -11.34 -23.43
N TYR A 62 -8.17 -10.57 -22.40
CA TYR A 62 -8.75 -11.11 -21.18
C TYR A 62 -10.10 -11.80 -21.45
N SER A 63 -10.31 -12.94 -20.81
CA SER A 63 -11.60 -13.67 -20.78
C SER A 63 -12.05 -13.96 -19.33
N PRO A 64 -13.31 -13.64 -18.97
CA PRO A 64 -13.88 -14.00 -17.67
C PRO A 64 -14.12 -15.52 -17.56
N ALA A 65 -14.38 -16.02 -16.35
CA ALA A 65 -14.84 -17.39 -16.19
C ALA A 65 -16.27 -17.50 -16.77
N PRO A 66 -16.52 -18.39 -17.75
CA PRO A 66 -17.83 -18.54 -18.35
C PRO A 66 -18.78 -19.32 -17.43
N PRO A 67 -20.10 -19.14 -17.58
CA PRO A 67 -21.05 -20.08 -16.97
C PRO A 67 -20.81 -21.50 -17.50
N PRO A 68 -20.93 -22.53 -16.66
CA PRO A 68 -20.96 -23.93 -17.12
C PRO A 68 -22.06 -24.13 -18.16
N LYS A 69 -21.72 -24.73 -19.31
CA LYS A 69 -22.68 -24.94 -20.42
C LYS A 69 -23.37 -26.29 -20.36
N ASP A 70 -22.62 -27.34 -20.02
CA ASP A 70 -23.06 -28.73 -20.15
C ASP A 70 -23.46 -29.37 -18.81
N ARG A 71 -23.47 -28.57 -17.74
CA ARG A 71 -23.83 -29.02 -16.38
C ARG A 71 -24.36 -27.86 -15.55
N GLU A 72 -25.07 -28.19 -14.48
CA GLU A 72 -25.42 -27.21 -13.47
C GLU A 72 -24.16 -26.65 -12.78
N PRO A 73 -24.17 -25.38 -12.36
CA PRO A 73 -23.09 -24.80 -11.57
C PRO A 73 -22.82 -25.63 -10.31
N THR A 74 -21.54 -25.88 -10.03
CA THR A 74 -21.12 -26.62 -8.85
C THR A 74 -21.51 -25.86 -7.59
N TYR A 75 -21.41 -24.53 -7.63
CA TYR A 75 -21.70 -23.65 -6.51
C TYR A 75 -22.95 -22.81 -6.75
N MET A 76 -23.81 -22.70 -5.73
CA MET A 76 -25.00 -21.86 -5.72
C MET A 76 -24.95 -20.84 -4.57
N PRO A 77 -25.39 -19.59 -4.77
CA PRO A 77 -25.39 -18.57 -3.72
C PRO A 77 -26.09 -19.02 -2.43
N SER A 78 -27.31 -19.55 -2.56
CA SER A 78 -28.19 -19.92 -1.45
C SER A 78 -27.75 -21.15 -0.66
N ARG A 79 -26.77 -21.91 -1.16
CA ARG A 79 -26.24 -23.11 -0.52
C ARG A 79 -24.80 -22.93 -0.04
N ASP A 80 -23.96 -22.33 -0.88
CA ASP A 80 -22.51 -22.43 -0.75
C ASP A 80 -21.82 -21.11 -0.37
N VAL A 81 -22.58 -20.03 -0.17
CA VAL A 81 -22.02 -18.71 0.12
C VAL A 81 -22.40 -18.18 1.49
N THR A 82 -21.39 -17.81 2.27
CA THR A 82 -21.54 -16.94 3.44
C THR A 82 -20.92 -15.58 3.16
N ALA A 83 -21.72 -14.52 3.25
CA ALA A 83 -21.23 -13.15 3.13
C ALA A 83 -20.88 -12.57 4.51
N VAL A 84 -19.74 -11.88 4.64
CA VAL A 84 -19.27 -11.28 5.90
C VAL A 84 -19.13 -9.78 5.73
N ILE A 85 -19.89 -9.02 6.53
CA ILE A 85 -19.97 -7.56 6.48
C ILE A 85 -19.47 -6.97 7.81
N PRO A 86 -18.17 -6.64 7.92
CA PRO A 86 -17.66 -5.86 9.04
C PRO A 86 -18.11 -4.39 8.92
N THR A 87 -18.77 -3.85 9.95
CA THR A 87 -19.22 -2.46 9.97
C THR A 87 -18.88 -1.75 11.28
N VAL A 88 -18.76 -0.43 11.21
CA VAL A 88 -18.73 0.46 12.38
C VAL A 88 -19.78 1.59 12.27
N ASP A 89 -20.68 1.49 11.29
CA ASP A 89 -21.75 2.46 11.02
C ASP A 89 -23.04 1.72 10.60
N PRO A 90 -23.61 0.89 11.49
CA PRO A 90 -24.77 0.05 11.19
C PRO A 90 -26.07 0.81 10.97
N GLU A 91 -26.13 2.10 11.33
CA GLU A 91 -27.30 2.97 11.10
C GLU A 91 -27.20 3.73 9.77
N GLY A 92 -26.02 3.74 9.14
CA GLY A 92 -25.77 4.46 7.90
C GLY A 92 -26.62 3.96 6.74
N ALA A 93 -27.13 4.88 5.93
CA ALA A 93 -27.89 4.55 4.71
C ALA A 93 -27.08 3.68 3.73
N ALA A 94 -25.75 3.85 3.70
CA ALA A 94 -24.85 3.03 2.89
C ALA A 94 -24.85 1.56 3.36
N PHE A 95 -24.85 1.32 4.67
CA PHE A 95 -24.92 -0.02 5.24
C PHE A 95 -26.24 -0.71 4.90
N ARG A 96 -27.38 -0.04 5.09
CA ARG A 96 -28.69 -0.57 4.70
C ARG A 96 -28.74 -0.95 3.22
N GLY A 97 -28.26 -0.08 2.33
CA GLY A 97 -28.22 -0.38 0.90
C GLY A 97 -27.23 -1.50 0.53
N CYS A 98 -26.12 -1.64 1.26
CA CYS A 98 -25.18 -2.75 1.12
C CYS A 98 -25.83 -4.08 1.54
N LEU A 99 -26.46 -4.10 2.72
CA LEU A 99 -27.15 -5.27 3.25
C LEU A 99 -28.29 -5.72 2.33
N GLU A 100 -29.07 -4.78 1.80
CA GLU A 100 -30.13 -5.06 0.83
C GLU A 100 -29.58 -5.68 -0.46
N ALA A 101 -28.54 -5.08 -1.06
CA ALA A 101 -27.95 -5.61 -2.29
C ALA A 101 -27.31 -6.99 -2.08
N CYS A 102 -26.74 -7.24 -0.89
CA CYS A 102 -26.22 -8.54 -0.49
C CYS A 102 -27.34 -9.58 -0.39
N ALA A 103 -28.43 -9.27 0.34
CA ALA A 103 -29.57 -10.16 0.53
C ALA A 103 -30.32 -10.48 -0.77
N GLN A 104 -30.40 -9.54 -1.71
CA GLN A 104 -30.98 -9.76 -3.05
C GLN A 104 -30.23 -10.80 -3.89
N ASN A 105 -28.97 -11.12 -3.56
CA ASN A 105 -28.23 -12.21 -4.20
C ASN A 105 -28.46 -13.57 -3.50
N GLU A 106 -29.32 -13.61 -2.48
CA GLU A 106 -29.76 -14.81 -1.76
C GLU A 106 -28.60 -15.72 -1.31
N PRO A 107 -27.58 -15.22 -0.59
CA PRO A 107 -26.57 -16.10 0.00
C PRO A 107 -27.20 -17.00 1.08
N ALA A 108 -26.59 -18.15 1.34
CA ALA A 108 -27.01 -19.05 2.41
C ALA A 108 -27.00 -18.35 3.78
N LYS A 109 -25.96 -17.55 4.04
CA LYS A 109 -25.76 -16.87 5.33
C LYS A 109 -25.15 -15.48 5.14
N ILE A 110 -25.63 -14.49 5.89
CA ILE A 110 -25.03 -13.15 6.02
C ILE A 110 -24.60 -12.95 7.47
N VAL A 111 -23.31 -12.70 7.68
CA VAL A 111 -22.71 -12.43 8.99
C VAL A 111 -22.32 -10.97 9.08
N VAL A 112 -23.05 -10.19 9.87
CA VAL A 112 -22.71 -8.80 10.19
C VAL A 112 -21.88 -8.77 11.46
N VAL A 113 -20.69 -8.16 11.41
CA VAL A 113 -19.82 -8.05 12.59
C VAL A 113 -19.56 -6.60 12.92
N THR A 114 -19.92 -6.18 14.14
CA THR A 114 -19.75 -4.80 14.64
C THR A 114 -18.63 -4.70 15.67
N ALA A 115 -18.32 -3.48 16.11
CA ALA A 115 -17.37 -3.23 17.19
C ALA A 115 -18.09 -2.54 18.37
N GLY A 116 -18.13 -3.19 19.53
CA GLY A 116 -18.82 -2.71 20.73
C GLY A 116 -20.29 -3.10 20.82
N ASP A 117 -20.85 -2.97 22.02
CA ASP A 117 -22.21 -3.42 22.36
C ASP A 117 -23.30 -2.50 21.77
N GLU A 118 -23.04 -1.19 21.68
CA GLU A 118 -23.97 -0.20 21.14
C GLU A 118 -24.24 -0.44 19.64
N LEU A 119 -23.16 -0.56 18.86
CA LEU A 119 -23.26 -0.83 17.42
C LEU A 119 -23.87 -2.22 17.13
N TYR A 120 -23.65 -3.19 18.01
CA TYR A 120 -24.31 -4.49 17.92
C TYR A 120 -25.83 -4.39 18.05
N ALA A 121 -26.34 -3.62 19.02
CA ALA A 121 -27.78 -3.42 19.17
C ALA A 121 -28.38 -2.72 17.94
N ALA A 122 -27.69 -1.70 17.41
CA ALA A 122 -28.10 -1.01 16.19
C ALA A 122 -28.11 -1.94 14.95
N ALA A 123 -27.08 -2.80 14.80
CA ALA A 123 -27.03 -3.76 13.70
C ALA A 123 -28.12 -4.83 13.79
N LEU A 124 -28.44 -5.33 14.99
CA LEU A 124 -29.57 -6.24 15.20
C LEU A 124 -30.89 -5.61 14.74
N ALA A 125 -31.13 -4.35 15.13
CA ALA A 125 -32.32 -3.62 14.73
C ALA A 125 -32.40 -3.42 13.21
N ALA A 126 -31.26 -3.12 12.56
CA ALA A 126 -31.19 -2.97 11.11
C ALA A 126 -31.44 -4.29 10.37
N VAL A 127 -30.91 -5.41 10.88
CA VAL A 127 -31.00 -6.74 10.25
C VAL A 127 -32.41 -7.34 10.34
N LYS A 128 -33.15 -7.07 11.40
CA LYS A 128 -34.50 -7.64 11.62
C LYS A 128 -35.46 -7.42 10.45
N GLU A 129 -35.42 -6.24 9.84
CA GLU A 129 -36.24 -5.91 8.66
C GLU A 129 -35.90 -6.81 7.46
N PHE A 130 -34.63 -7.18 7.30
CA PHE A 130 -34.16 -8.03 6.20
C PHE A 130 -34.44 -9.51 6.46
N GLU A 131 -34.41 -9.97 7.71
CA GLU A 131 -34.79 -11.34 8.07
C GLU A 131 -36.23 -11.66 7.64
N GLU A 132 -37.16 -10.71 7.84
CA GLU A 132 -38.56 -10.86 7.43
C GLU A 132 -38.72 -10.86 5.90
N ARG A 133 -37.92 -10.05 5.20
CA ARG A 133 -37.99 -9.89 3.73
C ARG A 133 -37.27 -11.01 2.96
N PHE A 134 -36.25 -11.62 3.55
CA PHE A 134 -35.38 -12.62 2.91
C PHE A 134 -35.30 -13.89 3.77
N PRO A 135 -36.40 -14.64 3.92
CA PRO A 135 -36.48 -15.78 4.86
C PRO A 135 -35.58 -16.97 4.49
N LEU A 136 -35.08 -17.02 3.26
CA LEU A 136 -34.17 -18.07 2.78
C LEU A 136 -32.71 -17.81 3.16
N THR A 137 -32.36 -16.58 3.55
CA THR A 137 -31.01 -16.20 3.95
C THR A 137 -30.92 -16.16 5.47
N GLN A 138 -29.97 -16.90 6.05
CA GLN A 138 -29.72 -16.84 7.48
C GLN A 138 -28.93 -15.57 7.83
N PHE A 139 -29.47 -14.72 8.69
CA PHE A 139 -28.73 -13.57 9.21
C PHE A 139 -28.13 -13.88 10.57
N VAL A 140 -26.89 -13.43 10.78
CA VAL A 140 -26.18 -13.55 12.06
C VAL A 140 -25.49 -12.23 12.36
N VAL A 141 -25.75 -11.67 13.54
CA VAL A 141 -25.05 -10.47 14.02
C VAL A 141 -24.10 -10.87 15.13
N SER A 142 -22.86 -10.41 15.06
CA SER A 142 -21.83 -10.64 16.07
C SER A 142 -21.05 -9.36 16.35
N ARG A 143 -20.22 -9.36 17.39
CA ARG A 143 -19.45 -8.18 17.81
C ARG A 143 -18.09 -8.50 18.37
N THR A 144 -17.13 -7.64 18.08
CA THR A 144 -15.82 -7.59 18.74
C THR A 144 -15.77 -6.46 19.75
N GLN A 145 -14.94 -6.59 20.78
CA GLN A 145 -14.56 -5.47 21.67
C GLN A 145 -13.27 -4.80 21.18
N GLU A 146 -13.00 -4.84 19.87
CA GLU A 146 -11.84 -4.21 19.24
C GLU A 146 -12.28 -3.61 17.92
N VAL A 147 -11.98 -2.32 17.71
CA VAL A 147 -12.34 -1.61 16.47
C VAL A 147 -11.30 -1.93 15.39
N SER A 148 -11.42 -3.11 14.79
CA SER A 148 -10.50 -3.60 13.75
C SER A 148 -11.22 -4.53 12.78
N LYS A 149 -11.22 -4.16 11.48
CA LYS A 149 -11.79 -5.00 10.41
C LYS A 149 -11.21 -6.41 10.43
N ARG A 150 -9.90 -6.55 10.69
CA ARG A 150 -9.25 -7.87 10.76
C ARG A 150 -9.80 -8.72 11.90
N LYS A 151 -10.00 -8.12 13.09
CA LYS A 151 -10.57 -8.82 14.25
C LYS A 151 -12.04 -9.19 14.01
N GLN A 152 -12.81 -8.30 13.39
CA GLN A 152 -14.20 -8.56 13.01
C GLN A 152 -14.31 -9.75 12.05
N VAL A 153 -13.49 -9.77 10.99
CA VAL A 153 -13.44 -10.91 10.06
C VAL A 153 -12.95 -12.18 10.75
N ALA A 154 -11.91 -12.09 11.59
CA ALA A 154 -11.37 -13.25 12.30
C ALA A 154 -12.38 -13.90 13.26
N LEU A 155 -13.28 -13.11 13.85
CA LEU A 155 -14.37 -13.61 14.68
C LEU A 155 -15.40 -14.41 13.86
N ALA A 156 -15.69 -13.98 12.63
CA ALA A 156 -16.68 -14.65 11.79
C ALA A 156 -16.18 -16.00 11.26
N VAL A 157 -14.91 -16.09 10.83
CA VAL A 157 -14.36 -17.24 10.09
C VAL A 157 -14.64 -18.61 10.74
N PRO A 158 -14.47 -18.83 12.06
CA PRO A 158 -14.75 -20.12 12.69
C PRO A 158 -16.21 -20.60 12.55
N HIS A 159 -17.16 -19.68 12.35
CA HIS A 159 -18.59 -19.96 12.28
C HIS A 159 -19.14 -20.10 10.84
N ILE A 160 -18.27 -19.95 9.84
CA ILE A 160 -18.65 -20.06 8.43
C ILE A 160 -18.56 -21.52 8.02
N GLU A 161 -19.67 -22.13 7.62
CA GLU A 161 -19.76 -23.55 7.26
C GLU A 161 -19.77 -23.81 5.76
N THR A 162 -20.07 -22.77 4.96
CA THR A 162 -20.20 -22.87 3.51
C THR A 162 -18.85 -22.91 2.80
N ASP A 163 -18.82 -23.46 1.59
CA ASP A 163 -17.58 -23.64 0.82
C ASP A 163 -16.92 -22.33 0.38
N ILE A 164 -17.72 -21.30 0.11
CA ILE A 164 -17.26 -19.99 -0.33
C ILE A 164 -17.62 -18.93 0.70
N THR A 165 -16.62 -18.13 1.08
CA THR A 165 -16.77 -16.93 1.90
C THR A 165 -16.65 -15.69 1.02
N VAL A 166 -17.60 -14.77 1.12
CA VAL A 166 -17.53 -13.46 0.44
C VAL A 166 -17.33 -12.37 1.48
N LEU A 167 -16.19 -11.69 1.43
CA LEU A 167 -15.92 -10.52 2.28
C LEU A 167 -16.35 -9.27 1.51
N LEU A 168 -17.07 -8.34 2.16
CA LEU A 168 -17.43 -7.06 1.57
C LEU A 168 -17.42 -5.91 2.59
N ASP A 169 -17.10 -4.70 2.14
CA ASP A 169 -17.22 -3.48 2.95
C ASP A 169 -18.69 -3.04 3.08
N ASP A 170 -19.01 -2.32 4.15
CA ASP A 170 -20.36 -1.81 4.50
C ASP A 170 -20.94 -0.71 3.59
N HIS A 171 -20.24 -0.36 2.50
CA HIS A 171 -20.63 0.68 1.55
C HIS A 171 -20.43 0.21 0.11
N VAL A 172 -20.59 -1.10 -0.10
CA VAL A 172 -20.47 -1.78 -1.38
C VAL A 172 -21.84 -2.29 -1.82
N PHE A 173 -22.13 -2.13 -3.11
CA PHE A 173 -23.42 -2.47 -3.68
C PHE A 173 -23.21 -3.43 -4.85
N TRP A 174 -23.96 -4.51 -4.85
CA TRP A 174 -23.90 -5.56 -5.87
C TRP A 174 -25.07 -5.44 -6.84
N GLY A 175 -24.85 -5.92 -8.07
CA GLY A 175 -25.96 -6.24 -8.98
C GLY A 175 -26.67 -7.53 -8.58
N PRO A 176 -27.84 -7.83 -9.17
CA PRO A 176 -28.67 -8.99 -8.78
C PRO A 176 -28.05 -10.35 -9.16
N ARG A 177 -27.13 -10.39 -10.13
CA ARG A 177 -26.43 -11.62 -10.58
C ARG A 177 -24.97 -11.66 -10.12
N PHE A 178 -24.61 -10.85 -9.13
CA PHE A 178 -23.22 -10.68 -8.74
C PHE A 178 -22.61 -11.96 -8.18
N LEU A 179 -23.26 -12.60 -7.19
CA LEU A 179 -22.75 -13.83 -6.60
C LEU A 179 -22.67 -14.95 -7.64
N GLN A 180 -23.72 -15.12 -8.45
CA GLN A 180 -23.74 -16.12 -9.51
C GLN A 180 -22.55 -15.96 -10.48
N SER A 181 -22.30 -14.74 -10.95
CA SER A 181 -21.19 -14.45 -11.88
C SER A 181 -19.81 -14.69 -11.25
N VAL A 182 -19.64 -14.36 -9.97
CA VAL A 182 -18.39 -14.58 -9.22
C VAL A 182 -18.13 -16.06 -9.01
N LEU A 183 -19.17 -16.85 -8.74
CA LEU A 183 -19.06 -18.28 -8.44
C LEU A 183 -18.54 -19.11 -9.62
N TYR A 184 -18.77 -18.68 -10.87
CA TYR A 184 -18.23 -19.36 -12.06
C TYR A 184 -16.70 -19.49 -12.05
N ALA A 185 -15.99 -18.58 -11.38
CA ALA A 185 -14.54 -18.66 -11.27
C ALA A 185 -14.06 -19.83 -10.39
N PHE A 186 -14.88 -20.34 -9.48
CA PHE A 186 -14.55 -21.48 -8.61
C PHE A 186 -14.82 -22.85 -9.25
N GLU A 187 -15.40 -22.89 -10.45
CA GLU A 187 -15.47 -24.13 -11.25
C GLU A 187 -14.06 -24.66 -11.59
N ASP A 188 -13.06 -23.76 -11.62
CA ASP A 188 -11.65 -24.13 -11.55
C ASP A 188 -11.27 -24.41 -10.09
N SER A 189 -10.98 -25.69 -9.81
CA SER A 189 -10.60 -26.15 -8.47
C SER A 189 -9.32 -25.52 -7.95
N GLU A 190 -8.44 -24.99 -8.82
CA GLU A 190 -7.21 -24.33 -8.40
C GLU A 190 -7.38 -22.84 -8.07
N VAL A 191 -8.54 -22.24 -8.39
CA VAL A 191 -8.85 -20.84 -8.04
C VAL A 191 -9.29 -20.77 -6.59
N GLY A 192 -8.49 -20.07 -5.77
CA GLY A 192 -8.78 -19.90 -4.34
C GLY A 192 -9.39 -18.54 -3.98
N LEU A 193 -9.14 -17.52 -4.80
CA LEU A 193 -9.55 -16.14 -4.54
C LEU A 193 -10.04 -15.47 -5.82
N VAL A 194 -11.18 -14.80 -5.74
CA VAL A 194 -11.81 -14.11 -6.85
C VAL A 194 -11.98 -12.63 -6.54
N GLY A 195 -11.40 -11.79 -7.39
CA GLY A 195 -11.58 -10.34 -7.39
C GLY A 195 -12.57 -9.89 -8.46
N THR A 196 -13.09 -8.66 -8.35
CA THR A 196 -14.19 -8.19 -9.20
C THR A 196 -13.91 -6.85 -9.88
N ASN A 197 -14.77 -6.48 -10.84
CA ASN A 197 -14.79 -5.15 -11.45
C ASN A 197 -15.39 -4.14 -10.47
N LYS A 198 -14.79 -2.95 -10.38
CA LYS A 198 -15.11 -1.95 -9.35
C LYS A 198 -15.49 -0.62 -9.97
N GLN A 199 -16.62 -0.06 -9.56
CA GLN A 199 -17.07 1.25 -10.02
C GLN A 199 -17.40 2.16 -8.85
N VAL A 200 -17.19 3.46 -9.03
CA VAL A 200 -17.60 4.47 -8.05
C VAL A 200 -18.95 5.02 -8.48
N ARG A 201 -19.90 5.10 -7.54
CA ARG A 201 -21.17 5.79 -7.78
C ARG A 201 -20.90 7.27 -8.05
N CYS A 202 -21.51 7.79 -9.11
CA CYS A 202 -21.45 9.20 -9.49
C CYS A 202 -22.84 9.84 -9.33
N PRO A 203 -23.22 10.28 -8.11
CA PRO A 203 -24.49 10.97 -7.89
C PRO A 203 -24.66 12.19 -8.80
N ASN A 204 -25.90 12.42 -9.25
CA ASN A 204 -26.27 13.65 -9.95
C ASN A 204 -26.32 14.83 -8.96
N GLY A 205 -26.20 16.06 -9.47
CA GLY A 205 -26.35 17.28 -8.66
C GLY A 205 -25.15 17.66 -7.79
N LEU A 206 -24.02 16.95 -7.89
CA LEU A 206 -22.80 17.32 -7.14
C LEU A 206 -22.21 18.66 -7.63
N GLY A 207 -21.87 19.53 -6.67
CA GLY A 207 -21.08 20.73 -6.94
C GLY A 207 -19.72 20.40 -7.55
N LEU A 208 -19.15 21.34 -8.33
CA LEU A 208 -17.92 21.13 -9.10
C LEU A 208 -16.77 20.55 -8.27
N TRP A 209 -16.55 21.08 -7.06
CA TRP A 209 -15.48 20.62 -6.17
C TRP A 209 -15.63 19.14 -5.76
N VAL A 210 -16.82 18.73 -5.32
CA VAL A 210 -17.09 17.33 -4.92
C VAL A 210 -16.99 16.42 -6.14
N ARG A 211 -17.47 16.87 -7.30
CA ARG A 211 -17.40 16.12 -8.55
C ARG A 211 -15.97 15.86 -9.00
N ILE A 212 -15.03 16.77 -8.75
CA ILE A 212 -13.58 16.55 -9.00
C ILE A 212 -13.10 15.37 -8.15
N TRP A 213 -13.32 15.39 -6.83
CA TRP A 213 -12.85 14.33 -5.94
C TRP A 213 -13.51 12.97 -6.21
N ASN A 214 -14.80 12.96 -6.55
CA ASN A 214 -15.50 11.76 -7.00
C ASN A 214 -14.89 11.20 -8.30
N MET A 215 -14.60 12.06 -9.29
CA MET A 215 -13.92 11.66 -10.53
C MET A 215 -12.51 11.12 -10.24
N LEU A 216 -11.74 11.74 -9.34
CA LEU A 216 -10.43 11.22 -8.94
C LEU A 216 -10.55 9.83 -8.29
N GLY A 217 -11.57 9.60 -7.47
CA GLY A 217 -11.87 8.28 -6.92
C GLY A 217 -12.26 7.25 -7.99
N ALA A 218 -13.13 7.62 -8.92
CA ALA A 218 -13.56 6.75 -10.01
C ALA A 218 -12.40 6.36 -10.93
N THR A 219 -11.59 7.34 -11.33
CA THR A 219 -10.41 7.11 -12.18
C THR A 219 -9.31 6.31 -11.48
N TYR A 220 -9.19 6.42 -10.15
CA TYR A 220 -8.32 5.56 -9.35
C TYR A 220 -8.73 4.08 -9.47
N LEU A 221 -10.01 3.76 -9.32
CA LEU A 221 -10.51 2.38 -9.48
C LEU A 221 -10.42 1.89 -10.93
N CYS A 222 -10.70 2.74 -11.92
CA CYS A 222 -10.57 2.38 -13.33
C CYS A 222 -9.15 1.93 -13.68
N ARG A 223 -8.14 2.68 -13.23
CA ARG A 223 -6.73 2.32 -13.42
C ARG A 223 -6.39 0.98 -12.77
N HIS A 224 -6.85 0.79 -11.54
CA HIS A 224 -6.58 -0.44 -10.80
C HIS A 224 -7.25 -1.64 -11.48
N ASN A 225 -8.48 -1.50 -11.97
CA ASN A 225 -9.18 -2.52 -12.75
C ASN A 225 -8.44 -2.86 -14.05
N PHE A 226 -7.96 -1.87 -14.78
CA PHE A 226 -7.13 -2.08 -15.97
C PHE A 226 -5.87 -2.88 -15.64
N GLU A 227 -5.17 -2.52 -14.57
CA GLU A 227 -3.92 -3.16 -14.16
C GLU A 227 -4.13 -4.62 -13.72
N ILE A 228 -5.07 -4.90 -12.80
CA ILE A 228 -5.30 -6.26 -12.32
C ILE A 228 -5.86 -7.17 -13.41
N ARG A 229 -6.69 -6.64 -14.32
CA ARG A 229 -7.23 -7.43 -15.45
C ARG A 229 -6.10 -7.84 -16.38
N ALA A 230 -5.24 -6.88 -16.76
CA ALA A 230 -4.14 -7.12 -17.67
C ALA A 230 -3.12 -8.12 -17.10
N THR A 231 -2.65 -7.93 -15.86
CA THR A 231 -1.68 -8.86 -15.26
C THR A 231 -2.30 -10.23 -15.00
N ASN A 232 -3.59 -10.30 -14.63
CA ASN A 232 -4.27 -11.58 -14.46
C ASN A 232 -4.37 -12.38 -15.78
N THR A 233 -4.50 -11.71 -16.93
CA THR A 233 -4.44 -12.37 -18.24
C THR A 233 -3.06 -12.97 -18.53
N VAL A 234 -1.96 -12.26 -18.20
CA VAL A 234 -0.61 -12.68 -18.60
C VAL A 234 -0.09 -13.84 -17.76
N ASP A 235 -0.15 -13.72 -16.44
CA ASP A 235 0.46 -14.70 -15.52
C ASP A 235 -0.40 -14.99 -14.29
N ARG A 236 -1.72 -14.70 -14.38
CA ARG A 236 -2.65 -14.74 -13.24
C ARG A 236 -2.22 -13.82 -12.08
N GLY A 237 -1.30 -12.89 -12.33
CA GLY A 237 -0.72 -12.01 -11.34
C GLY A 237 -1.65 -10.91 -10.89
N VAL A 238 -1.73 -10.71 -9.57
CA VAL A 238 -2.50 -9.64 -8.93
C VAL A 238 -1.76 -9.24 -7.66
N PHE A 239 -1.40 -7.96 -7.54
CA PHE A 239 -0.71 -7.46 -6.35
C PHE A 239 -1.62 -7.33 -5.12
N VAL A 240 -2.91 -7.08 -5.35
CA VAL A 240 -3.96 -7.07 -4.33
C VAL A 240 -5.33 -7.30 -4.98
N VAL A 241 -6.12 -8.22 -4.42
CA VAL A 241 -7.57 -8.27 -4.65
C VAL A 241 -8.23 -7.34 -3.64
N SER A 242 -9.04 -6.38 -4.08
CA SER A 242 -9.56 -5.32 -3.20
C SER A 242 -10.44 -5.86 -2.08
N GLY A 243 -10.20 -5.40 -0.85
CA GLY A 243 -11.01 -5.75 0.31
C GLY A 243 -12.43 -5.17 0.35
N ARG A 244 -12.81 -4.37 -0.66
CA ARG A 244 -14.18 -3.87 -0.82
C ARG A 244 -15.13 -5.01 -1.13
N THR A 245 -14.73 -5.93 -2.00
CA THR A 245 -15.40 -7.21 -2.13
C THR A 245 -14.47 -8.25 -2.74
N CYS A 246 -14.46 -9.44 -2.16
CA CYS A 246 -13.75 -10.58 -2.71
C CYS A 246 -14.42 -11.88 -2.27
N ALA A 247 -14.37 -12.90 -3.12
CA ALA A 247 -14.82 -14.25 -2.78
C ALA A 247 -13.62 -15.17 -2.60
N ILE A 248 -13.66 -16.03 -1.60
CA ILE A 248 -12.53 -16.86 -1.17
C ILE A 248 -13.06 -18.25 -0.86
N ARG A 249 -12.31 -19.31 -1.22
CA ARG A 249 -12.58 -20.64 -0.68
C ARG A 249 -12.43 -20.61 0.84
N THR A 250 -13.45 -21.03 1.56
CA THR A 250 -13.49 -20.98 3.03
C THR A 250 -12.35 -21.80 3.65
N GLU A 251 -11.89 -22.87 3.00
CA GLU A 251 -10.74 -23.66 3.44
C GLU A 251 -9.45 -22.84 3.60
N ILE A 252 -9.28 -21.78 2.81
CA ILE A 252 -8.11 -20.89 2.90
C ILE A 252 -8.17 -20.08 4.19
N LEU A 253 -9.37 -19.59 4.56
CA LEU A 253 -9.59 -18.84 5.78
C LEU A 253 -9.50 -19.73 7.03
N ARG A 254 -9.93 -20.99 6.90
CA ARG A 254 -9.85 -22.02 7.95
C ARG A 254 -8.46 -22.65 8.07
N HIS A 255 -7.52 -22.33 7.18
CA HIS A 255 -6.16 -22.86 7.27
C HIS A 255 -5.54 -22.50 8.65
N PRO A 256 -4.88 -23.44 9.35
CA PRO A 256 -4.41 -23.21 10.72
C PRO A 256 -3.50 -22.00 10.90
N GLU A 257 -2.72 -21.66 9.86
CA GLU A 257 -1.81 -20.51 9.85
C GLU A 257 -2.49 -19.18 9.47
N PHE A 258 -3.70 -19.23 8.89
CA PHE A 258 -4.34 -18.04 8.33
C PHE A 258 -4.70 -17.03 9.42
N LEU A 259 -5.56 -17.39 10.38
CA LEU A 259 -6.04 -16.47 11.41
C LEU A 259 -4.93 -15.95 12.34
N PRO A 260 -3.98 -16.78 12.84
CA PRO A 260 -2.88 -16.29 13.66
C PRO A 260 -2.01 -15.26 12.92
N GLY A 261 -1.67 -15.53 11.65
CA GLY A 261 -0.87 -14.60 10.85
C GLY A 261 -1.65 -13.37 10.40
N TYR A 262 -2.95 -13.51 10.11
CA TYR A 262 -3.82 -12.41 9.69
C TYR A 262 -4.01 -11.38 10.80
N THR A 263 -4.22 -11.85 12.03
CA THR A 263 -4.45 -10.97 13.19
C THR A 263 -3.18 -10.41 13.81
N ASN A 264 -2.02 -11.05 13.58
CA ASN A 264 -0.74 -10.65 14.16
C ASN A 264 0.33 -10.33 13.11
N GLU A 265 -0.09 -9.93 11.91
CA GLU A 265 0.85 -9.69 10.81
C GLU A 265 1.87 -8.61 11.19
N LYS A 266 3.14 -8.95 11.02
CA LYS A 266 4.27 -8.02 11.11
C LYS A 266 4.94 -7.89 9.74
N PHE A 267 5.49 -6.73 9.46
CA PHE A 267 6.20 -6.43 8.21
C PHE A 267 7.60 -5.87 8.51
N PHE A 268 8.38 -5.67 7.44
CA PHE A 268 9.77 -5.19 7.53
C PHE A 268 10.61 -6.07 8.47
N PHE A 269 10.74 -7.35 8.10
CA PHE A 269 11.48 -8.35 8.88
C PHE A 269 10.98 -8.53 10.33
N GLY A 270 9.69 -8.25 10.57
CA GLY A 270 9.07 -8.41 11.88
C GLY A 270 9.22 -7.20 12.81
N LEU A 271 9.84 -6.11 12.35
CA LEU A 271 10.10 -4.91 13.16
C LEU A 271 8.82 -4.13 13.47
N PHE A 272 7.87 -4.09 12.54
CA PHE A 272 6.64 -3.31 12.68
C PHE A 272 5.39 -4.20 12.65
N GLY A 273 4.41 -3.87 13.48
CA GLY A 273 3.12 -4.55 13.58
C GLY A 273 2.63 -4.65 15.05
N PRO A 274 1.46 -5.24 15.30
CA PRO A 274 0.56 -5.85 14.33
C PRO A 274 -0.13 -4.85 13.40
N LEU A 275 -0.35 -5.25 12.14
CA LEU A 275 -1.06 -4.44 11.13
C LEU A 275 -2.58 -4.49 11.32
N ASN A 276 -3.20 -3.32 11.49
CA ASN A 276 -4.65 -3.17 11.44
C ASN A 276 -5.17 -2.85 10.03
N ALA A 277 -4.33 -2.27 9.17
CA ALA A 277 -4.64 -1.99 7.76
C ALA A 277 -4.29 -3.19 6.87
N ASP A 278 -4.55 -3.08 5.57
CA ASP A 278 -4.04 -4.00 4.53
C ASP A 278 -4.55 -5.45 4.66
N ASP A 279 -5.76 -5.64 5.18
CA ASP A 279 -6.42 -6.95 5.30
C ASP A 279 -6.44 -7.72 3.98
N ASP A 280 -6.79 -7.01 2.91
CA ASP A 280 -6.93 -7.54 1.56
C ASP A 280 -5.60 -7.99 0.93
N ASN A 281 -4.53 -7.28 1.26
CA ASN A 281 -3.16 -7.60 0.87
C ASN A 281 -2.65 -8.86 1.57
N TYR A 282 -2.95 -9.02 2.86
CA TYR A 282 -2.59 -10.25 3.58
C TYR A 282 -3.28 -11.45 2.93
N VAL A 283 -4.60 -11.37 2.70
CA VAL A 283 -5.38 -12.43 2.04
C VAL A 283 -4.76 -12.78 0.69
N THR A 284 -4.49 -11.77 -0.14
CA THR A 284 -3.90 -11.98 -1.47
C THR A 284 -2.55 -12.68 -1.38
N ARG A 285 -1.65 -12.22 -0.51
CA ARG A 285 -0.32 -12.80 -0.31
C ARG A 285 -0.39 -14.22 0.22
N PHE A 286 -1.30 -14.49 1.15
CA PHE A 286 -1.51 -15.82 1.72
C PHE A 286 -1.92 -16.82 0.63
N VAL A 287 -2.91 -16.45 -0.19
CA VAL A 287 -3.39 -17.25 -1.33
C VAL A 287 -2.23 -17.57 -2.29
N VAL A 288 -1.45 -16.56 -2.68
CA VAL A 288 -0.30 -16.75 -3.60
C VAL A 288 0.77 -17.65 -2.98
N ARG A 289 1.11 -17.47 -1.69
CA ARG A 289 2.09 -18.29 -0.96
C ARG A 289 1.70 -19.77 -0.91
N HIS A 290 0.41 -20.04 -0.69
CA HIS A 290 -0.12 -21.40 -0.60
C HIS A 290 -0.41 -22.04 -1.97
N GLY A 291 -0.06 -21.35 -3.07
CA GLY A 291 -0.08 -21.93 -4.41
C GLY A 291 -1.44 -21.91 -5.09
N TRP A 292 -2.44 -21.23 -4.52
CA TRP A 292 -3.73 -21.00 -5.15
C TRP A 292 -3.62 -20.04 -6.34
N HIS A 293 -4.55 -20.17 -7.28
CA HIS A 293 -4.75 -19.19 -8.34
C HIS A 293 -5.73 -18.10 -7.92
N ILE A 294 -5.50 -16.92 -8.48
CA ILE A 294 -6.39 -15.77 -8.35
C ILE A 294 -7.05 -15.55 -9.69
N LYS A 295 -8.37 -15.38 -9.70
CA LYS A 295 -9.12 -14.96 -10.87
C LYS A 295 -9.69 -13.58 -10.63
N ILE A 296 -9.52 -12.66 -11.57
CA ILE A 296 -10.39 -11.49 -11.62
C ILE A 296 -11.59 -11.89 -12.45
N GLN A 297 -12.81 -11.78 -11.92
CA GLN A 297 -14.06 -11.95 -12.65
C GLN A 297 -14.53 -10.57 -13.12
N TYR A 298 -14.19 -10.23 -14.36
CA TYR A 298 -14.45 -8.93 -14.96
C TYR A 298 -15.63 -9.04 -15.94
N THR A 299 -16.84 -8.88 -15.42
CA THR A 299 -18.10 -8.83 -16.20
C THR A 299 -18.99 -7.72 -15.66
N ASP A 300 -20.00 -7.30 -16.43
CA ASP A 300 -20.99 -6.34 -15.94
C ASP A 300 -21.74 -6.91 -14.73
N ASP A 301 -22.10 -8.20 -14.74
CA ASP A 301 -22.76 -8.87 -13.61
C ASP A 301 -21.87 -8.95 -12.36
N ALA A 302 -20.55 -9.17 -12.52
CA ALA A 302 -19.58 -9.15 -11.42
C ALA A 302 -19.04 -7.73 -11.12
N THR A 303 -19.76 -6.68 -11.51
CA THR A 303 -19.40 -5.31 -11.14
C THR A 303 -19.99 -4.96 -9.78
N MET A 304 -19.12 -4.52 -8.87
CA MET A 304 -19.55 -3.89 -7.63
C MET A 304 -19.42 -2.37 -7.73
N GLU A 305 -20.30 -1.68 -7.01
CA GLU A 305 -20.26 -0.23 -6.86
C GLU A 305 -19.86 0.15 -5.44
N THR A 306 -19.20 1.30 -5.29
CA THR A 306 -18.80 1.86 -3.99
C THR A 306 -18.98 3.36 -4.00
N ILE A 307 -19.04 3.96 -2.82
CA ILE A 307 -19.01 5.42 -2.65
C ILE A 307 -17.56 5.87 -2.46
N LEU A 308 -17.13 6.92 -3.16
CA LEU A 308 -15.77 7.47 -3.03
C LEU A 308 -15.73 8.95 -3.42
N GLY A 309 -14.94 9.75 -2.69
CA GLY A 309 -14.70 11.15 -3.03
C GLY A 309 -15.88 12.11 -2.84
N VAL A 310 -16.93 11.67 -2.13
CA VAL A 310 -18.12 12.49 -1.82
C VAL A 310 -18.34 12.73 -0.33
N GLU A 311 -17.67 11.98 0.55
CA GLU A 311 -17.74 12.17 2.00
C GLU A 311 -17.16 13.52 2.42
N HIS A 312 -17.82 14.25 3.31
CA HIS A 312 -17.34 15.55 3.75
C HIS A 312 -16.31 15.48 4.89
N PRO A 313 -15.18 16.21 4.82
CA PRO A 313 -14.66 16.94 3.66
C PRO A 313 -14.00 16.00 2.61
N PRO A 314 -14.33 16.12 1.30
CA PRO A 314 -13.96 15.13 0.27
C PRO A 314 -12.45 15.06 0.03
N ALA A 315 -11.78 16.21 0.03
CA ALA A 315 -10.33 16.29 -0.12
C ALA A 315 -9.60 15.53 1.00
N THR A 316 -9.93 15.84 2.25
CA THR A 316 -9.26 15.28 3.43
C THR A 316 -9.43 13.76 3.49
N LYS A 317 -10.66 13.27 3.29
CA LYS A 317 -10.97 11.84 3.30
C LYS A 317 -10.27 11.10 2.17
N PHE A 318 -10.39 11.59 0.94
CA PHE A 318 -9.79 10.94 -0.22
C PHE A 318 -8.26 10.94 -0.20
N LEU A 319 -7.64 12.04 0.23
CA LEU A 319 -6.18 12.11 0.39
C LEU A 319 -5.67 11.17 1.49
N ALA A 320 -6.41 11.04 2.60
CA ALA A 320 -6.08 10.08 3.65
C ALA A 320 -6.16 8.63 3.12
N GLN A 321 -7.18 8.31 2.31
CA GLN A 321 -7.30 7.01 1.65
C GLN A 321 -6.15 6.76 0.67
N CYS A 322 -5.82 7.73 -0.20
CA CYS A 322 -4.69 7.62 -1.12
C CYS A 322 -3.37 7.40 -0.37
N ARG A 323 -3.13 8.15 0.71
CA ARG A 323 -1.93 8.00 1.55
C ARG A 323 -1.85 6.60 2.14
N ARG A 324 -2.96 6.06 2.64
CA ARG A 324 -3.04 4.69 3.15
C ARG A 324 -2.66 3.68 2.06
N TRP A 325 -3.29 3.74 0.89
CA TRP A 325 -2.99 2.83 -0.22
C TRP A 325 -1.55 2.94 -0.72
N ALA A 326 -0.98 4.15 -0.73
CA ALA A 326 0.42 4.37 -1.08
C ALA A 326 1.38 3.74 -0.05
N ARG A 327 1.08 3.81 1.25
CA ARG A 327 1.88 3.13 2.29
C ARG A 327 1.78 1.61 2.16
N THR A 328 0.60 1.07 1.86
CA THR A 328 0.39 -0.36 1.60
C THR A 328 1.33 -0.88 0.51
N THR A 329 1.58 -0.09 -0.54
CA THR A 329 2.53 -0.44 -1.60
C THR A 329 3.94 -0.67 -1.01
N TRP A 330 4.43 0.22 -0.16
CA TRP A 330 5.77 0.08 0.44
C TRP A 330 5.85 -1.04 1.48
N ARG A 331 4.73 -1.41 2.11
CA ARG A 331 4.66 -2.51 3.07
C ARG A 331 4.49 -3.87 2.38
N SER A 332 3.30 -4.09 1.80
CA SER A 332 2.86 -5.39 1.32
C SER A 332 3.59 -5.83 0.04
N ASN A 333 3.80 -4.92 -0.92
CA ASN A 333 4.49 -5.30 -2.16
C ASN A 333 5.95 -5.66 -1.88
N VAL A 334 6.60 -4.95 -0.96
CA VAL A 334 7.98 -5.29 -0.54
C VAL A 334 8.01 -6.63 0.19
N CYS A 335 7.05 -6.92 1.08
CA CYS A 335 6.93 -8.27 1.67
C CYS A 335 6.77 -9.34 0.59
N SER A 336 5.91 -9.11 -0.41
CA SER A 336 5.71 -10.05 -1.52
C SER A 336 7.01 -10.34 -2.28
N LEU A 337 7.80 -9.29 -2.55
CA LEU A 337 9.06 -9.38 -3.29
C LEU A 337 10.21 -9.99 -2.46
N VAL A 338 10.31 -9.64 -1.18
CA VAL A 338 11.52 -9.89 -0.37
C VAL A 338 11.34 -11.00 0.65
N THR A 339 10.23 -11.02 1.40
CA THR A 339 10.00 -12.03 2.45
C THR A 339 9.29 -13.25 1.90
N ASP A 340 8.22 -13.06 1.12
CA ASP A 340 7.40 -14.16 0.63
C ASP A 340 8.00 -14.81 -0.62
N ARG A 341 8.58 -13.99 -1.51
CA ARG A 341 9.30 -14.34 -2.75
C ARG A 341 8.52 -15.17 -3.78
N THR A 342 7.31 -15.63 -3.43
CA THR A 342 6.53 -16.58 -4.23
C THR A 342 6.09 -15.97 -5.57
N VAL A 343 5.95 -14.64 -5.62
CA VAL A 343 5.60 -13.87 -6.82
C VAL A 343 6.65 -13.99 -7.93
N TRP A 344 7.95 -14.11 -7.61
CA TRP A 344 9.01 -14.29 -8.62
C TRP A 344 8.85 -15.59 -9.41
N ARG A 345 8.30 -16.61 -8.75
CA ARG A 345 8.03 -17.91 -9.36
C ARG A 345 6.70 -17.95 -10.11
N ARG A 346 5.64 -17.39 -9.50
CA ARG A 346 4.26 -17.57 -9.99
C ARG A 346 3.79 -16.45 -10.90
N GLN A 347 4.34 -15.24 -10.76
CA GLN A 347 3.81 -14.01 -11.35
C GLN A 347 4.95 -13.07 -11.84
N PRO A 348 5.91 -13.57 -12.65
CA PRO A 348 7.10 -12.80 -13.03
C PRO A 348 6.79 -11.53 -13.84
N TYR A 349 5.74 -11.57 -14.68
CA TYR A 349 5.32 -10.38 -15.42
C TYR A 349 4.68 -9.36 -14.47
N CYS A 350 3.83 -9.79 -13.54
CA CYS A 350 3.27 -8.91 -12.53
C CYS A 350 4.36 -8.27 -11.63
N VAL A 351 5.45 -9.00 -11.35
CA VAL A 351 6.62 -8.46 -10.64
C VAL A 351 7.18 -7.23 -11.36
N TYR A 352 7.44 -7.32 -12.67
CA TYR A 352 7.85 -6.19 -13.48
C TYR A 352 6.74 -5.12 -13.58
N ALA A 353 5.58 -5.50 -14.12
CA ALA A 353 4.53 -4.59 -14.57
C ALA A 353 3.83 -3.83 -13.45
N VAL A 354 3.86 -4.36 -12.21
CA VAL A 354 3.19 -3.77 -11.05
C VAL A 354 4.09 -3.67 -9.83
N TYR A 355 4.71 -4.74 -9.34
CA TYR A 355 5.43 -4.67 -8.06
C TYR A 355 6.61 -3.69 -8.11
N LEU A 356 7.55 -3.88 -9.05
CA LEU A 356 8.72 -3.00 -9.20
C LEU A 356 8.33 -1.61 -9.68
N THR A 357 7.46 -1.54 -10.70
CA THR A 357 7.05 -0.24 -11.26
C THR A 357 6.23 0.58 -10.27
N SER A 358 5.49 0.00 -9.34
CA SER A 358 4.80 0.76 -8.29
C SER A 358 5.78 1.47 -7.36
N LEU A 359 6.97 0.90 -7.13
CA LEU A 359 8.04 1.52 -6.35
C LEU A 359 8.72 2.66 -7.13
N THR A 360 8.85 2.57 -8.45
CA THR A 360 9.58 3.57 -9.26
C THR A 360 8.69 4.61 -9.96
N ASN A 361 7.40 4.36 -10.12
CA ASN A 361 6.50 5.18 -10.95
C ASN A 361 6.06 6.46 -10.21
N PHE A 362 6.95 7.44 -10.14
CA PHE A 362 6.68 8.81 -9.71
C PHE A 362 6.52 9.69 -10.95
N ALA A 363 5.29 10.00 -11.35
CA ALA A 363 5.01 10.75 -12.57
C ALA A 363 5.76 12.10 -12.61
N ALA A 364 5.85 12.80 -11.47
CA ALA A 364 6.55 14.07 -11.34
C ALA A 364 8.09 13.98 -11.51
N ILE A 365 8.66 12.77 -11.50
CA ILE A 365 10.10 12.53 -11.73
C ILE A 365 10.29 11.92 -13.11
N ILE A 366 9.55 10.85 -13.41
CA ILE A 366 9.72 10.05 -14.63
C ILE A 366 9.32 10.84 -15.89
N ASP A 367 8.24 11.63 -15.85
CA ASP A 367 7.80 12.40 -17.03
C ASP A 367 8.79 13.51 -17.40
N PRO A 368 9.21 14.40 -16.47
CA PRO A 368 10.22 15.41 -16.78
C PRO A 368 11.57 14.81 -17.17
N LEU A 369 11.97 13.69 -16.54
CA LEU A 369 13.22 13.02 -16.88
C LEU A 369 13.19 12.44 -18.31
N LEU A 370 12.07 11.86 -18.74
CA LEU A 370 11.90 11.42 -20.13
C LEU A 370 12.02 12.59 -21.11
N VAL A 371 11.36 13.72 -20.81
CA VAL A 371 11.42 14.93 -21.63
C VAL A 371 12.84 15.50 -21.70
N TYR A 372 13.54 15.55 -20.56
CA TYR A 372 14.92 16.01 -20.47
C TYR A 372 15.90 15.11 -21.22
N LEU A 373 15.84 13.80 -21.03
CA LEU A 373 16.72 12.86 -21.73
C LEU A 373 16.47 12.91 -23.24
N PHE A 374 15.21 13.00 -23.66
CA PHE A 374 14.88 13.12 -25.08
C PHE A 374 15.38 14.44 -25.67
N SER A 375 15.16 15.58 -25.01
CA SER A 375 15.58 16.90 -25.53
C SER A 375 17.10 17.09 -25.66
N ARG A 376 17.88 16.29 -24.93
CA ARG A 376 19.34 16.27 -25.00
C ARG A 376 19.90 15.20 -25.94
N SER A 377 19.05 14.30 -26.42
CA SER A 377 19.43 13.25 -27.37
C SER A 377 19.45 13.73 -28.82
N SER A 378 20.27 13.08 -29.63
CA SER A 378 20.31 13.22 -31.09
C SER A 378 18.97 12.93 -31.78
N ALA A 379 18.06 12.20 -31.14
CA ALA A 379 16.73 11.90 -31.67
C ALA A 379 15.76 13.08 -31.61
N CYS A 380 16.02 14.11 -30.79
CA CYS A 380 15.17 15.30 -30.72
C CYS A 380 15.55 16.32 -31.80
N VAL A 381 15.16 16.03 -33.04
CA VAL A 381 15.49 16.85 -34.21
C VAL A 381 14.70 18.16 -34.31
N SER A 382 13.59 18.29 -33.58
CA SER A 382 12.72 19.48 -33.64
C SER A 382 11.83 19.63 -32.41
N GLY A 383 11.27 20.83 -32.22
CA GLY A 383 10.23 21.06 -31.22
C GLY A 383 8.97 20.20 -31.44
N ALA A 384 8.68 19.81 -32.69
CA ALA A 384 7.57 18.91 -33.00
C ALA A 384 7.81 17.48 -32.48
N ALA A 385 9.05 16.97 -32.55
CA ALA A 385 9.40 15.68 -31.97
C ALA A 385 9.20 15.68 -30.44
N LEU A 386 9.63 16.76 -29.77
CA LEU A 386 9.42 16.95 -28.33
C LEU A 386 7.92 17.04 -27.99
N GLY A 387 7.16 17.80 -28.79
CA GLY A 387 5.70 17.87 -28.69
C GLY A 387 5.04 16.49 -28.84
N GLY A 388 5.52 15.67 -29.77
CA GLY A 388 5.07 14.28 -29.95
C GLY A 388 5.26 13.42 -28.70
N LEU A 389 6.41 13.53 -28.02
CA LEU A 389 6.66 12.83 -26.74
C LEU A 389 5.72 13.32 -25.63
N VAL A 390 5.49 14.63 -25.52
CA VAL A 390 4.55 15.20 -24.53
C VAL A 390 3.12 14.71 -24.80
N SER A 391 2.69 14.73 -26.06
CA SER A 391 1.40 14.18 -26.47
C SER A 391 1.29 12.69 -26.17
N TRP A 392 2.35 11.91 -26.38
CA TRP A 392 2.40 10.49 -26.00
C TRP A 392 2.24 10.27 -24.48
N ILE A 393 2.95 11.05 -23.66
CA ILE A 393 2.82 11.00 -22.20
C ILE A 393 1.38 11.28 -21.77
N LEU A 394 0.73 12.28 -22.36
CA LEU A 394 -0.67 12.62 -22.06
C LEU A 394 -1.64 11.54 -22.54
N LEU A 395 -1.45 11.03 -23.77
CA LEU A 395 -2.29 9.97 -24.36
C LEU A 395 -2.31 8.72 -23.48
N THR A 396 -1.14 8.25 -23.05
CA THR A 396 -1.04 7.03 -22.21
C THR A 396 -1.70 7.18 -20.83
N LYS A 397 -1.82 8.40 -20.30
CA LYS A 397 -2.59 8.67 -19.08
C LYS A 397 -4.10 8.56 -19.32
N VAL A 398 -4.59 8.90 -20.51
CA VAL A 398 -6.02 8.81 -20.88
C VAL A 398 -6.46 7.35 -21.01
N VAL A 399 -5.68 6.50 -21.67
CA VAL A 399 -6.09 5.13 -22.02
C VAL A 399 -6.56 4.32 -20.80
N LYS A 400 -5.85 4.41 -19.67
CA LYS A 400 -6.20 3.66 -18.45
C LYS A 400 -7.49 4.14 -17.76
N VAL A 401 -7.95 5.34 -18.06
CA VAL A 401 -9.14 5.96 -17.45
C VAL A 401 -10.26 6.20 -18.47
N PHE A 402 -10.05 5.77 -19.72
CA PHE A 402 -10.97 5.98 -20.83
C PHE A 402 -12.39 5.51 -20.50
N ASP A 403 -12.52 4.35 -19.85
CA ASP A 403 -13.80 3.77 -19.47
C ASP A 403 -14.65 4.69 -18.57
N HIS A 404 -14.02 5.50 -17.70
CA HIS A 404 -14.73 6.52 -16.91
C HIS A 404 -15.32 7.63 -17.80
N PHE A 405 -14.50 8.18 -18.69
CA PHE A 405 -14.92 9.28 -19.57
C PHE A 405 -15.91 8.80 -20.65
N ARG A 406 -15.85 7.52 -21.04
CA ARG A 406 -16.84 6.88 -21.91
C ARG A 406 -18.22 6.83 -21.24
N ARG A 407 -18.30 6.44 -19.96
CA ARG A 407 -19.57 6.43 -19.20
C ARG A 407 -20.05 7.82 -18.79
N HIS A 408 -19.11 8.75 -18.55
CA HIS A 408 -19.40 10.11 -18.10
C HIS A 408 -18.72 11.16 -18.98
N PRO A 409 -19.16 11.35 -20.23
CA PRO A 409 -18.49 12.23 -21.19
C PRO A 409 -18.40 13.68 -20.72
N ARG A 410 -19.39 14.15 -19.95
CA ARG A 410 -19.40 15.50 -19.34
C ARG A 410 -18.23 15.74 -18.39
N ASN A 411 -17.64 14.69 -17.81
CA ASN A 411 -16.50 14.82 -16.92
C ASN A 411 -15.20 15.15 -17.64
N ILE A 412 -15.15 15.17 -18.97
CA ILE A 412 -13.93 15.50 -19.73
C ILE A 412 -13.36 16.88 -19.35
N VAL A 413 -14.22 17.83 -18.98
CA VAL A 413 -13.82 19.16 -18.48
C VAL A 413 -12.99 19.10 -17.20
N LEU A 414 -13.06 18.00 -16.45
CA LEU A 414 -12.32 17.76 -15.22
C LEU A 414 -10.96 17.08 -15.48
N PHE A 415 -10.67 16.71 -16.73
CA PHE A 415 -9.43 16.02 -17.10
C PHE A 415 -8.15 16.78 -16.67
N PRO A 416 -8.06 18.13 -16.77
CA PRO A 416 -6.91 18.85 -16.24
C PRO A 416 -6.65 18.60 -14.75
N ALA A 417 -7.72 18.51 -13.94
CA ALA A 417 -7.60 18.19 -12.51
C ALA A 417 -7.08 16.77 -12.27
N TYR A 418 -7.47 15.80 -13.12
CA TYR A 418 -6.93 14.44 -13.09
C TYR A 418 -5.42 14.44 -13.40
N VAL A 419 -4.99 15.15 -14.44
CA VAL A 419 -3.57 15.23 -14.81
C VAL A 419 -2.76 15.88 -13.69
N ALA A 420 -3.22 17.02 -13.15
CA ALA A 420 -2.58 17.69 -12.02
C ALA A 420 -2.48 16.76 -10.80
N PHE A 421 -3.57 16.05 -10.48
CA PHE A 421 -3.57 15.09 -9.38
C PHE A 421 -2.60 13.91 -9.62
N ALA A 422 -2.45 13.42 -10.85
CA ALA A 422 -1.52 12.35 -11.16
C ALA A 422 -0.06 12.74 -10.85
N TYR A 423 0.31 14.00 -11.08
CA TYR A 423 1.61 14.53 -10.69
C TYR A 423 1.70 14.76 -9.17
N PHE A 424 0.69 15.41 -8.57
CA PHE A 424 0.60 15.62 -7.13
C PHE A 424 0.72 14.30 -6.33
N HIS A 425 0.10 13.23 -6.82
CA HIS A 425 0.14 11.91 -6.21
C HIS A 425 1.57 11.34 -6.11
N SER A 426 2.53 11.83 -6.91
CA SER A 426 3.95 11.46 -6.77
C SER A 426 4.53 11.93 -5.43
N PHE A 427 4.19 13.14 -4.99
CA PHE A 427 4.59 13.66 -3.68
C PHE A 427 3.94 12.87 -2.56
N LEU A 428 2.67 12.49 -2.72
CA LEU A 428 1.96 11.64 -1.76
C LEU A 428 2.63 10.26 -1.64
N LYS A 429 3.07 9.65 -2.77
CA LYS A 429 3.82 8.39 -2.74
C LYS A 429 5.17 8.53 -2.02
N LEU A 430 5.86 9.66 -2.20
CA LEU A 430 7.14 9.93 -1.55
C LEU A 430 6.93 10.10 -0.04
N TRP A 431 5.91 10.87 0.35
CA TRP A 431 5.53 10.99 1.76
C TRP A 431 5.13 9.65 2.37
N ALA A 432 4.41 8.81 1.61
CA ALA A 432 4.05 7.46 2.04
C ALA A 432 5.29 6.56 2.21
N LEU A 433 6.30 6.68 1.35
CA LEU A 433 7.59 5.98 1.51
C LEU A 433 8.28 6.41 2.81
N LEU A 434 8.28 7.71 3.12
CA LEU A 434 8.88 8.24 4.33
C LEU A 434 8.03 8.04 5.59
N THR A 435 6.84 7.43 5.49
CA THR A 435 5.93 7.22 6.64
C THR A 435 5.27 5.84 6.62
N PHE A 436 5.88 4.87 5.92
CA PHE A 436 5.26 3.55 5.68
C PHE A 436 5.07 2.73 6.96
N TRP A 437 5.81 3.02 8.03
CA TRP A 437 5.69 2.35 9.33
C TRP A 437 4.39 2.71 10.08
N ASP A 438 3.70 3.77 9.70
CA ASP A 438 2.45 4.19 10.32
C ASP A 438 1.32 3.18 10.03
N CYS A 439 0.94 2.44 11.07
CA CYS A 439 -0.06 1.37 11.05
C CYS A 439 -1.47 1.83 11.47
N THR A 440 -1.68 3.12 11.68
CA THR A 440 -2.98 3.65 12.14
C THR A 440 -4.08 3.40 11.10
N TRP A 441 -5.26 2.99 11.58
CA TRP A 441 -6.45 2.83 10.76
C TRP A 441 -7.13 4.19 10.52
N ASN A 442 -6.45 5.05 9.74
CA ASN A 442 -6.91 6.41 9.45
C ASN A 442 -8.18 6.44 8.58
N GLY A 443 -9.15 7.29 8.96
CA GLY A 443 -10.33 7.61 8.14
C GLY A 443 -11.70 7.38 8.79
N ARG A 444 -11.75 6.80 9.99
CA ARG A 444 -12.96 6.58 10.79
C ARG A 444 -12.82 7.27 12.16
N LYS A 445 -13.93 7.73 12.76
CA LYS A 445 -13.93 8.37 14.09
C LYS A 445 -13.82 7.30 15.20
N LEU A 446 -12.68 6.60 15.24
CA LEU A 446 -12.45 5.48 16.15
C LEU A 446 -12.50 5.90 17.63
N GLU A 447 -12.18 7.16 17.92
CA GLU A 447 -12.20 7.74 19.27
C GLU A 447 -13.62 7.89 19.86
N GLN A 448 -14.67 7.85 19.02
CA GLN A 448 -16.05 8.00 19.44
C GLN A 448 -16.74 6.67 19.78
N ILE A 449 -16.13 5.54 19.41
CA ILE A 449 -16.71 4.21 19.63
C ILE A 449 -16.37 3.77 21.06
N LYS A 450 -17.38 3.75 21.94
CA LYS A 450 -17.25 3.25 23.31
C LYS A 450 -17.07 1.73 23.27
N VAL A 451 -15.87 1.27 23.57
CA VAL A 451 -15.54 -0.15 23.66
C VAL A 451 -15.16 -0.46 25.10
N ASP A 452 -15.85 -1.43 25.71
CA ASP A 452 -15.65 -1.78 27.10
C ASP A 452 -14.40 -2.67 27.27
N ARG A 453 -13.23 -2.03 27.34
CA ARG A 453 -11.90 -2.69 27.42
C ARG A 453 -11.72 -3.55 28.67
N GLY A 454 -12.60 -3.41 29.68
CA GLY A 454 -12.55 -4.18 30.93
C GLY A 454 -12.99 -5.63 30.76
N ARG A 455 -14.04 -5.88 29.96
CA ARG A 455 -14.59 -7.24 29.74
C ARG A 455 -13.72 -8.10 28.82
N SER A 456 -12.96 -7.52 27.88
CA SER A 456 -12.12 -8.32 26.97
C SER A 456 -11.00 -9.06 27.70
N LYS A 457 -10.36 -8.43 28.69
CA LYS A 457 -9.32 -9.06 29.52
C LYS A 457 -9.86 -10.15 30.45
N GLN A 458 -11.14 -10.08 30.79
CA GLN A 458 -11.81 -11.04 31.66
C GLN A 458 -12.37 -12.22 30.86
N ALA A 459 -12.94 -11.97 29.68
CA ALA A 459 -13.35 -12.99 28.72
C ALA A 459 -12.15 -13.76 28.12
N GLU A 460 -11.00 -13.11 27.89
CA GLU A 460 -9.75 -13.80 27.52
C GLU A 460 -9.24 -14.71 28.65
N LYS A 461 -9.44 -14.32 29.91
CA LYS A 461 -9.08 -15.15 31.07
C LYS A 461 -10.06 -16.31 31.29
N GLU A 462 -11.35 -16.10 31.07
CA GLU A 462 -12.41 -17.11 31.22
C GLU A 462 -12.38 -18.14 30.07
N ALA A 463 -12.16 -17.71 28.82
CA ALA A 463 -11.98 -18.61 27.67
C ALA A 463 -10.72 -19.49 27.78
N GLN A 464 -9.74 -19.06 28.58
CA GLN A 464 -8.53 -19.82 28.87
C GLN A 464 -8.68 -20.77 30.07
N ALA A 465 -9.74 -20.59 30.88
CA ALA A 465 -10.06 -21.41 32.04
C ALA A 465 -11.02 -22.58 31.71
N ASP A 466 -11.87 -22.46 30.68
CA ASP A 466 -12.96 -23.43 30.39
C ASP A 466 -12.65 -24.55 29.38
N ALA A 467 -11.39 -24.75 28.96
CA ALA A 467 -11.04 -25.88 28.10
C ALA A 467 -10.91 -27.21 28.89
N HIS A 468 -11.99 -28.00 28.91
CA HIS A 468 -12.12 -29.34 29.51
C HIS A 468 -11.31 -30.45 28.75
N PRO A 469 -11.20 -31.71 29.25
CA PRO A 469 -9.92 -32.30 29.64
C PRO A 469 -9.51 -33.50 28.77
N HIS A 470 -8.36 -33.50 28.10
CA HIS A 470 -7.78 -34.76 27.59
C HIS A 470 -6.25 -34.86 27.64
N THR A 471 -5.82 -35.98 28.24
CA THR A 471 -4.53 -36.69 28.23
C THR A 471 -3.27 -36.00 28.80
N PRO A 472 -2.60 -36.60 29.81
CA PRO A 472 -1.31 -36.16 30.35
C PRO A 472 -0.21 -35.97 29.27
N ALA A 473 -0.25 -36.75 28.19
CA ALA A 473 0.69 -36.69 27.08
C ALA A 473 0.64 -35.35 26.31
N LEU A 474 -0.55 -34.79 26.09
CA LEU A 474 -0.75 -33.49 25.43
C LEU A 474 -0.28 -32.34 26.32
N ARG A 475 -0.44 -32.47 27.64
CA ARG A 475 0.09 -31.52 28.63
C ARG A 475 1.62 -31.52 28.64
N ALA A 476 2.23 -32.71 28.62
CA ALA A 476 3.67 -32.88 28.56
C ALA A 476 4.27 -32.34 27.24
N LEU A 477 3.60 -32.58 26.11
CA LEU A 477 4.02 -32.07 24.80
C LEU A 477 3.93 -30.54 24.74
N ARG A 478 2.82 -29.95 25.22
CA ARG A 478 2.67 -28.48 25.30
C ARG A 478 3.71 -27.84 26.23
N ALA A 479 3.99 -28.44 27.38
CA ALA A 479 5.04 -27.96 28.28
C ALA A 479 6.43 -28.01 27.61
N ARG A 480 6.71 -29.07 26.84
CA ARG A 480 7.97 -29.24 26.12
C ARG A 480 8.11 -28.27 24.94
N ILE A 481 7.03 -28.01 24.21
CA ILE A 481 6.99 -26.98 23.16
C ILE A 481 7.16 -25.59 23.77
N ALA A 482 6.47 -25.27 24.87
CA ALA A 482 6.61 -23.99 25.56
C ALA A 482 8.04 -23.78 26.08
N HIS A 483 8.67 -24.83 26.61
CA HIS A 483 10.07 -24.79 27.03
C HIS A 483 11.02 -24.56 25.85
N LEU A 484 10.83 -25.25 24.73
CA LEU A 484 11.64 -25.06 23.50
C LEU A 484 11.42 -23.67 22.88
N CYS A 485 10.20 -23.14 22.86
CA CYS A 485 9.89 -21.78 22.43
C CYS A 485 10.51 -20.73 23.37
N GLY A 486 10.52 -21.00 24.68
CA GLY A 486 11.21 -20.18 25.67
C GLY A 486 12.72 -20.13 25.44
N GLN A 487 13.34 -21.30 25.24
CA GLN A 487 14.76 -21.44 24.92
C GLN A 487 15.10 -20.75 23.59
N HIS A 488 14.29 -20.93 22.55
CA HIS A 488 14.49 -20.25 21.27
C HIS A 488 14.34 -18.73 21.41
N SER A 489 13.37 -18.26 22.19
CA SER A 489 13.15 -16.83 22.43
C SER A 489 14.27 -16.19 23.26
N SER A 490 14.85 -16.91 24.22
CA SER A 490 16.02 -16.45 24.97
C SER A 490 17.28 -16.44 24.10
N HIS A 491 17.44 -17.46 23.24
CA HIS A 491 18.57 -17.58 22.32
C HIS A 491 18.54 -16.49 21.23
N VAL A 492 17.35 -16.18 20.69
CA VAL A 492 17.16 -15.06 19.75
C VAL A 492 17.39 -13.71 20.47
N ARG A 493 16.91 -13.55 21.71
CA ARG A 493 17.18 -12.34 22.50
C ARG A 493 18.66 -12.13 22.78
N SER A 494 19.45 -13.19 23.04
CA SER A 494 20.90 -13.04 23.26
C SER A 494 21.66 -12.56 22.02
N TYR A 495 21.15 -12.82 20.80
CA TYR A 495 21.73 -12.26 19.57
C TYR A 495 21.20 -10.86 19.24
N GLN A 496 19.96 -10.56 19.59
CA GLN A 496 19.33 -9.28 19.27
C GLN A 496 19.69 -8.16 20.27
N GLN A 497 19.88 -8.48 21.55
CA GLN A 497 20.14 -7.48 22.58
C GLN A 497 21.39 -6.62 22.31
N PRO A 498 22.55 -7.18 21.91
CA PRO A 498 23.72 -6.37 21.58
C PRO A 498 23.49 -5.40 20.41
N ILE A 499 22.66 -5.81 19.43
CA ILE A 499 22.31 -4.99 18.27
C ILE A 499 21.35 -3.86 18.68
N ILE A 500 20.38 -4.17 19.55
CA ILE A 500 19.44 -3.19 20.08
C ILE A 500 20.16 -2.16 20.95
N ASP A 501 21.09 -2.60 21.80
CA ASP A 501 21.88 -1.72 22.66
C ASP A 501 22.77 -0.79 21.80
N GLU A 502 23.37 -1.29 20.73
CA GLU A 502 24.17 -0.48 19.80
C GLU A 502 23.29 0.49 18.99
N LEU A 503 22.08 0.09 18.58
CA LEU A 503 21.12 0.99 17.92
C LEU A 503 20.64 2.09 18.85
N GLN A 504 20.43 1.81 20.13
CA GLN A 504 20.08 2.81 21.14
C GLN A 504 21.25 3.76 21.42
N ARG A 505 22.48 3.26 21.45
CA ARG A 505 23.70 4.08 21.55
C ARG A 505 23.86 5.01 20.35
N LEU A 506 23.56 4.52 19.14
CA LEU A 506 23.58 5.31 17.91
C LEU A 506 22.47 6.36 17.90
N ASP A 507 21.24 6.04 18.32
CA ASP A 507 20.14 7.01 18.37
C ASP A 507 20.43 8.14 19.37
N GLY A 508 21.02 7.82 20.54
CA GLY A 508 21.51 8.81 21.50
C GLY A 508 22.59 9.72 20.89
N SER A 509 23.50 9.15 20.09
CA SER A 509 24.55 9.90 19.39
C SER A 509 23.98 10.80 18.29
N PHE A 510 22.98 10.33 17.54
CA PHE A 510 22.27 11.13 16.53
C PHE A 510 21.39 12.22 17.14
N ALA A 511 20.84 12.00 18.34
CA ALA A 511 20.12 13.03 19.08
C ALA A 511 21.05 14.14 19.61
N ALA A 512 22.29 13.80 19.96
CA ALA A 512 23.34 14.77 20.30
C ALA A 512 23.76 15.59 19.06
N LEU A 513 24.04 14.92 17.93
CA LEU A 513 24.34 15.57 16.64
C LEU A 513 23.22 16.51 16.17
N ARG A 514 21.95 16.12 16.32
CA ARG A 514 20.81 16.98 15.98
C ARG A 514 20.70 18.20 16.90
N ARG A 515 21.14 18.12 18.16
CA ARG A 515 21.23 19.27 19.06
C ARG A 515 22.36 20.21 18.65
N GLU A 516 23.54 19.67 18.32
CA GLU A 516 24.67 20.45 17.81
C GLU A 516 24.35 21.14 16.48
N GLN A 517 23.63 20.47 15.58
CA GLN A 517 23.18 21.03 14.31
C GLN A 517 22.21 22.21 14.51
N ARG A 518 21.34 22.15 15.52
CA ARG A 518 20.47 23.30 15.88
C ARG A 518 21.29 24.46 16.43
N VAL A 519 22.24 24.19 17.32
CA VAL A 519 23.15 25.23 17.84
C VAL A 519 23.96 25.88 16.70
N MET A 520 24.40 25.11 15.70
CA MET A 520 25.06 25.68 14.51
C MET A 520 24.11 26.50 13.63
N ALA A 521 22.85 26.09 13.49
CA ALA A 521 21.84 26.85 12.77
C ALA A 521 21.52 28.19 13.46
N ASP A 522 21.34 28.18 14.78
CA ASP A 522 21.09 29.38 15.59
C ASP A 522 22.29 30.35 15.55
N ASN A 523 23.52 29.80 15.59
CA ASN A 523 24.74 30.60 15.42
C ASN A 523 24.84 31.19 14.01
N HIS A 524 24.45 30.45 12.97
CA HIS A 524 24.44 30.96 11.60
C HIS A 524 23.43 32.10 11.41
N GLU A 525 22.27 32.00 12.04
CA GLU A 525 21.25 33.06 12.02
C GLU A 525 21.72 34.31 12.78
N THR A 526 22.40 34.12 13.92
CA THR A 526 23.04 35.21 14.69
C THR A 526 24.14 35.90 13.88
N ILE A 527 25.00 35.13 13.19
CA ILE A 527 26.06 35.66 12.32
C ILE A 527 25.46 36.41 11.14
N ARG A 528 24.39 35.88 10.50
CA ARG A 528 23.69 36.56 9.41
C ARG A 528 23.08 37.89 9.86
N ALA A 529 22.49 37.93 11.06
CA ALA A 529 21.93 39.16 11.63
C ALA A 529 23.02 40.19 11.94
N ALA A 530 24.19 39.75 12.43
CA ALA A 530 25.34 40.63 12.64
C ALA A 530 25.89 41.16 11.31
N LEU A 531 26.04 40.32 10.28
CA LEU A 531 26.45 40.75 8.93
C LEU A 531 25.46 41.75 8.32
N GLY A 532 24.16 41.53 8.51
CA GLY A 532 23.13 42.46 8.03
C GLY A 532 23.24 43.84 8.66
N ARG A 533 23.62 43.94 9.94
CA ARG A 533 23.88 45.23 10.61
C ARG A 533 25.13 45.92 10.07
N VAL A 534 26.19 45.17 9.80
CA VAL A 534 27.43 45.68 9.20
C VAL A 534 27.18 46.22 7.79
N VAL A 535 26.39 45.51 6.99
CA VAL A 535 26.02 45.96 5.63
C VAL A 535 25.17 47.23 5.69
N ALA A 536 24.18 47.29 6.58
CA ALA A 536 23.36 48.49 6.76
C ALA A 536 24.17 49.71 7.22
N GLN A 537 25.12 49.54 8.15
CA GLN A 537 26.03 50.61 8.58
C GLN A 537 26.97 51.06 7.46
N ALA A 538 27.43 50.14 6.60
CA ALA A 538 28.25 50.48 5.43
C ALA A 538 27.46 51.25 4.36
N ASP A 539 26.19 50.89 4.15
CA ASP A 539 25.28 51.57 3.22
C ASP A 539 24.90 52.98 3.73
N ASP A 540 24.67 53.13 5.04
CA ASP A 540 24.41 54.44 5.67
C ASP A 540 25.65 55.35 5.64
N ALA A 541 26.85 54.80 5.82
CA ALA A 541 28.12 55.53 5.68
C ALA A 541 28.41 55.94 4.22
N ALA A 542 27.97 55.15 3.24
CA ALA A 542 28.07 55.50 1.83
C ALA A 542 27.08 56.60 1.40
N ALA A 543 25.99 56.79 2.15
CA ALA A 543 24.97 57.81 1.90
C ALA A 543 25.28 59.19 2.51
N GLY A 544 26.27 59.31 3.40
CA GLY A 544 26.70 60.57 4.02
C GLY A 544 28.17 60.91 3.75
N GLN A 545 28.45 62.08 3.19
CA GLN A 545 29.81 62.54 2.85
C GLN A 545 30.74 62.69 4.08
N ASN A 546 31.96 62.13 3.98
CA ASN A 546 33.20 62.39 4.74
C ASN A 546 33.16 62.42 6.29
N ALA A 547 33.82 61.45 6.96
CA ALA A 547 34.59 61.70 8.18
C ALA A 547 35.50 60.51 8.57
N ALA A 548 36.59 60.82 9.28
CA ALA A 548 37.65 59.94 9.76
C ALA A 548 37.18 58.74 10.64
N LEU A 549 37.98 57.67 10.66
CA LEU A 549 37.77 56.44 11.47
C LEU A 549 37.35 56.78 12.91
N SER A 550 36.13 56.38 13.29
CA SER A 550 35.54 56.59 14.61
C SER A 550 35.59 55.31 15.46
N SER A 551 35.15 55.39 16.71
CA SER A 551 35.02 54.27 17.67
C SER A 551 34.25 53.05 17.14
N ASP A 552 33.48 53.21 16.05
CA ASP A 552 32.64 52.17 15.47
C ASP A 552 33.46 51.14 14.67
N ASP A 553 34.63 51.54 14.14
CA ASP A 553 35.56 50.61 13.47
C ASP A 553 36.23 49.64 14.46
N ALA A 554 36.39 50.05 15.72
CA ALA A 554 36.92 49.19 16.79
C ALA A 554 35.90 48.11 17.21
N GLU A 555 34.60 48.46 17.29
CA GLU A 555 33.53 47.48 17.51
C GLU A 555 33.41 46.50 16.34
N LEU A 556 33.59 46.97 15.11
CA LEU A 556 33.56 46.12 13.92
C LEU A 556 34.72 45.10 13.92
N VAL A 557 35.94 45.54 14.25
CA VAL A 557 37.10 44.66 14.38
C VAL A 557 36.92 43.65 15.52
N GLU A 558 36.35 44.07 16.65
CA GLU A 558 36.07 43.18 17.78
C GLU A 558 34.97 42.15 17.44
N ALA A 559 33.94 42.55 16.70
CA ALA A 559 32.89 41.66 16.22
C ALA A 559 33.44 40.62 15.23
N ILE A 560 34.30 41.02 14.29
CA ILE A 560 34.98 40.11 13.35
C ILE A 560 35.91 39.15 14.09
N ALA A 561 36.64 39.62 15.10
CA ALA A 561 37.51 38.77 15.93
C ALA A 561 36.71 37.72 16.70
N ARG A 562 35.55 38.09 17.28
CA ARG A 562 34.65 37.16 17.98
C ARG A 562 34.08 36.08 17.05
N VAL A 563 33.67 36.47 15.83
CA VAL A 563 33.18 35.52 14.82
C VAL A 563 34.28 34.58 14.35
N THR A 564 35.49 35.11 14.09
CA THR A 564 36.64 34.31 13.66
C THR A 564 37.06 33.29 14.73
N ALA A 565 37.06 33.69 16.01
CA ALA A 565 37.33 32.79 17.13
C ALA A 565 36.24 31.70 17.29
N ALA A 566 34.97 32.05 17.10
CA ALA A 566 33.86 31.09 17.15
C ALA A 566 33.94 30.04 16.04
N VAL A 567 34.28 30.46 14.81
CA VAL A 567 34.45 29.57 13.65
C VAL A 567 35.67 28.66 13.83
N GLY A 568 36.83 29.20 14.25
CA GLY A 568 38.02 28.39 14.53
C GLY A 568 37.81 27.37 15.65
N GLY A 569 37.02 27.73 16.68
CA GLY A 569 36.63 26.81 17.74
C GLY A 569 35.73 25.67 17.25
N ALA A 570 34.80 25.97 16.33
CA ALA A 570 33.93 24.95 15.72
C ALA A 570 34.72 23.99 14.82
N GLU A 571 35.66 24.52 14.02
CA GLU A 571 36.48 23.72 13.12
C GLU A 571 37.44 22.77 13.87
N ASN A 572 38.03 23.24 14.97
CA ASN A 572 38.88 22.40 15.82
C ASN A 572 38.09 21.27 16.52
N ARG A 573 36.86 21.56 16.98
CA ARG A 573 35.96 20.55 17.54
C ARG A 573 35.56 19.51 16.49
N TRP A 574 35.27 19.95 15.27
CA TRP A 574 34.95 19.07 14.14
C TRP A 574 36.13 18.15 13.76
N ARG A 575 37.36 18.68 13.67
CA ARG A 575 38.57 17.87 13.44
C ARG A 575 38.83 16.88 14.59
N GLY A 576 38.51 17.25 15.83
CA GLY A 576 38.58 16.36 16.99
C GLY A 576 37.52 15.25 16.98
N TYR A 577 36.32 15.55 16.49
CA TYR A 577 35.27 14.56 16.25
C TYR A 577 35.67 13.57 15.14
N MET A 578 36.13 14.06 13.99
CA MET A 578 36.56 13.21 12.87
C MET A 578 37.72 12.28 13.24
N ARG A 579 38.69 12.73 14.05
CA ARG A 579 39.76 11.86 14.58
C ARG A 579 39.23 10.74 15.48
N ARG A 580 38.24 11.02 16.33
CA ARG A 580 37.61 10.00 17.20
C ARG A 580 36.76 9.00 16.42
N VAL A 581 36.06 9.46 15.38
CA VAL A 581 35.30 8.59 14.48
C VAL A 581 36.23 7.66 13.70
N MET A 582 37.37 8.16 13.20
CA MET A 582 38.38 7.34 12.50
C MET A 582 39.06 6.32 13.42
N MET A 583 39.34 6.68 14.68
CA MET A 583 39.92 5.76 15.67
C MET A 583 38.92 4.71 16.18
N GLY A 584 37.62 5.03 16.22
CA GLY A 584 36.56 4.09 16.61
C GLY A 584 36.11 3.14 15.49
N ALA A 585 36.49 3.41 14.23
CA ALA A 585 36.11 2.61 13.06
C ALA A 585 37.08 1.48 12.69
N GLY A 586 38.14 1.24 13.48
CA GLY A 586 39.03 0.09 13.27
C GLY A 586 39.73 0.04 11.91
N VAL A 587 39.98 1.18 11.26
CA VAL A 587 40.85 1.24 10.07
C VAL A 587 42.29 1.35 10.55
N GLY A 588 42.87 0.19 10.87
CA GLY A 588 44.31 0.07 11.06
C GLY A 588 45.02 0.37 9.75
N GLN A 589 45.94 1.33 9.77
CA GLN A 589 47.06 1.33 8.84
C GLN A 589 47.84 0.04 9.08
N ASN A 590 47.81 -0.90 8.14
CA ASN A 590 48.92 -1.81 7.86
C ASN A 590 48.73 -2.38 6.46
N GLY A 591 49.69 -2.08 5.60
CA GLY A 591 49.95 -2.88 4.41
C GLY A 591 50.61 -4.21 4.78
N GLU A 592 50.64 -5.09 3.79
CA GLU A 592 51.32 -6.39 3.70
C GLU A 592 50.53 -7.68 4.02
N ALA A 593 50.39 -8.46 2.93
CA ALA A 593 50.47 -9.91 2.77
C ALA A 593 49.25 -10.85 3.01
N CYS A 594 49.05 -11.67 1.97
CA CYS A 594 48.16 -12.84 1.72
C CYS A 594 46.68 -12.58 1.41
#